data_AF-A0AAP4R756-F1
#
_entry.id   AF-A0AAP4R756-F1
#
_cell.length_a   1.000
_cell.length_b   1.000
_cell.length_c   1.000
_cell.angle_alpha   90.00
_cell.angle_beta   90.00
_cell.angle_gamma   90.00
#
_symmetry.space_group_name_H-M   'P 1'
#
loop_
_entity.id
_entity.type
_entity.pdbx_description
1 polymer ?
#
loop_
_entity_poly.entity_id
_entity_poly.type
_entity_poly.pdbx_seq_one_letter_code
_entity_poly.pdbx_strand_id
1 'polypeptide(L)'
;MLVFAAALVTSAGCAQLQPAHQDANVHTDAPSASTSLVDFVIPADALGARDPQLTALLAKVGALASKQSQPMTIRVAALPQDFGYLNQSIKRGIATPRAAAVRVENVAAGSCRPYSVQVGPSQ
;
A
#
# COMPACT_ATOMS: atom_id res chain seq x y z
N MET A 1 60.55 -0.43 -5.73
CA MET A 1 59.15 -0.53 -5.27
C MET A 1 58.45 -1.59 -6.12
N LEU A 2 57.89 -2.63 -5.47
CA LEU A 2 56.55 -3.24 -5.68
C LEU A 2 55.89 -3.01 -7.07
N VAL A 3 55.40 -3.99 -7.87
CA VAL A 3 54.46 -5.10 -7.60
C VAL A 3 54.40 -6.08 -8.81
N PHE A 4 54.26 -7.39 -8.54
CA PHE A 4 53.46 -8.48 -9.18
C PHE A 4 52.60 -8.16 -10.45
N ALA A 5 52.21 -9.06 -11.37
CA ALA A 5 52.09 -10.52 -11.42
C ALA A 5 51.86 -10.99 -12.88
N ALA A 6 52.04 -12.30 -13.10
CA ALA A 6 51.69 -13.07 -14.29
C ALA A 6 50.17 -13.29 -14.48
N ALA A 7 49.73 -13.49 -15.73
CA ALA A 7 49.07 -14.73 -16.23
C ALA A 7 48.23 -14.47 -17.50
N LEU A 8 48.53 -15.22 -18.56
CA LEU A 8 47.72 -15.39 -19.78
C LEU A 8 46.67 -16.49 -19.53
N VAL A 9 45.40 -16.27 -19.89
CA VAL A 9 44.50 -17.35 -20.34
C VAL A 9 43.54 -16.83 -21.41
N THR A 10 43.42 -17.65 -22.44
CA THR A 10 42.77 -17.51 -23.73
C THR A 10 41.24 -17.54 -23.68
N SER A 11 40.66 -16.92 -24.70
CA SER A 11 39.26 -16.95 -25.11
C SER A 11 38.73 -18.38 -25.37
N ALA A 12 37.63 -18.74 -24.71
CA ALA A 12 36.70 -19.75 -25.16
C ALA A 12 35.28 -19.19 -25.01
N GLY A 13 34.58 -19.06 -26.14
CA GLY A 13 33.19 -18.64 -26.16
C GLY A 13 32.28 -19.74 -25.64
N CYS A 14 31.36 -19.36 -24.74
CA CYS A 14 30.03 -19.92 -24.69
C CYS A 14 29.08 -18.74 -24.86
N ALA A 15 28.56 -18.60 -26.08
CA ALA A 15 27.30 -17.91 -26.30
C ALA A 15 26.22 -18.66 -25.51
N GLN A 16 25.98 -18.24 -24.28
CA GLN A 16 24.75 -18.58 -23.59
C GLN A 16 23.86 -17.34 -23.69
N LEU A 17 22.99 -17.36 -24.69
CA LEU A 17 21.72 -16.64 -24.68
C LEU A 17 21.03 -16.95 -23.34
N GLN A 18 21.28 -16.12 -22.34
CA GLN A 18 20.37 -16.03 -21.20
C GLN A 18 19.17 -15.24 -21.71
N PRO A 19 17.95 -15.81 -21.69
CA PRO A 19 16.78 -14.97 -21.76
C PRO A 19 16.93 -13.97 -20.63
N ALA A 20 16.82 -12.69 -20.95
CA ALA A 20 16.54 -11.69 -19.96
C ALA A 20 15.23 -12.12 -19.30
N HIS A 21 15.35 -12.87 -18.20
CA HIS A 21 14.37 -12.90 -17.15
C HIS A 21 14.43 -11.50 -16.58
N GLN A 22 13.82 -10.56 -17.32
CA GLN A 22 13.41 -9.31 -16.74
C GLN A 22 12.45 -9.74 -15.66
N ASP A 23 12.84 -9.42 -14.44
CA ASP A 23 12.02 -9.29 -13.27
C ASP A 23 10.87 -8.33 -13.60
N ALA A 24 9.93 -8.81 -14.41
CA ALA A 24 8.53 -8.54 -14.21
C ALA A 24 8.18 -9.21 -12.87
N ASN A 25 8.59 -8.57 -11.78
CA ASN A 25 7.88 -8.63 -10.52
C ASN A 25 6.53 -7.92 -10.74
N VAL A 26 5.76 -8.41 -11.71
CA VAL A 26 4.32 -8.46 -11.63
C VAL A 26 4.12 -9.31 -10.40
N HIS A 27 3.86 -8.63 -9.30
CA HIS A 27 3.39 -9.18 -8.06
C HIS A 27 2.07 -9.92 -8.36
N THR A 28 2.20 -11.10 -8.96
CA THR A 28 1.21 -12.17 -8.93
C THR A 28 1.41 -12.81 -7.57
N ASP A 29 1.12 -12.05 -6.52
CA ASP A 29 0.83 -12.68 -5.25
C ASP A 29 -0.55 -13.30 -5.43
N ALA A 30 -0.59 -14.61 -5.30
CA ALA A 30 -1.82 -15.38 -5.33
C ALA A 30 -2.85 -14.72 -4.40
N PRO A 31 -4.14 -14.61 -4.76
CA PRO A 31 -5.15 -14.15 -3.83
C PRO A 31 -5.39 -15.26 -2.79
N SER A 32 -4.52 -15.33 -1.78
CA SER A 32 -4.65 -16.26 -0.67
C SER A 32 -4.91 -15.47 0.61
N ALA A 33 -6.13 -15.66 1.11
CA ALA A 33 -6.73 -15.17 2.35
C ALA A 33 -7.15 -13.68 2.36
N SER A 34 -8.47 -13.46 2.34
CA SER A 34 -9.19 -12.19 2.52
C SER A 34 -8.95 -11.13 1.42
N THR A 35 -9.75 -11.20 0.35
CA THR A 35 -9.83 -10.18 -0.69
C THR A 35 -10.11 -8.81 -0.07
N SER A 36 -9.10 -7.94 -0.05
CA SER A 36 -9.28 -6.53 0.30
C SER A 36 -10.30 -5.92 -0.67
N LEU A 37 -11.36 -5.32 -0.13
CA LEU A 37 -12.40 -4.67 -0.93
C LEU A 37 -11.90 -3.39 -1.59
N VAL A 38 -10.91 -2.74 -0.98
CA VAL A 38 -10.31 -1.49 -1.46
C VAL A 38 -8.84 -1.53 -1.12
N ASP A 39 -8.00 -1.20 -2.09
CA ASP A 39 -6.59 -0.86 -1.88
C ASP A 39 -6.24 0.29 -2.82
N PHE A 40 -5.87 1.44 -2.26
CA PHE A 40 -5.35 2.54 -3.06
C PHE A 40 -4.27 3.31 -2.32
N VAL A 41 -3.38 3.89 -3.12
CA VAL A 41 -2.31 4.77 -2.69
C VAL A 41 -2.83 6.21 -2.66
N ILE A 42 -2.54 6.93 -1.57
CA ILE A 42 -2.84 8.37 -1.47
C ILE A 42 -1.67 9.14 -2.08
N PRO A 43 -1.91 9.99 -3.11
CA PRO A 43 -0.89 10.89 -3.63
C PRO A 43 -0.38 11.86 -2.56
N ALA A 44 0.94 12.07 -2.49
CA ALA A 44 1.57 12.89 -1.46
C ALA A 44 1.10 14.37 -1.50
N ASP A 45 0.82 14.88 -2.69
CA ASP A 45 0.32 16.22 -2.97
C ASP A 45 -1.11 16.46 -2.44
N ALA A 46 -1.97 15.43 -2.47
CA ALA A 46 -3.36 15.55 -2.01
C ALA A 46 -3.49 15.73 -0.49
N LEU A 47 -2.55 15.17 0.28
CA LEU A 47 -2.53 15.26 1.75
C LEU A 47 -2.13 16.66 2.24
N GLY A 48 -1.05 17.21 1.67
CA GLY A 48 -0.56 18.53 2.07
C GLY A 48 -1.60 19.64 1.84
N ALA A 49 -2.38 19.52 0.76
CA ALA A 49 -3.45 20.45 0.44
C ALA A 49 -4.78 20.18 1.19
N ARG A 50 -4.89 19.07 1.93
CA ARG A 50 -6.16 18.55 2.47
C ARG A 50 -7.26 18.55 1.41
N ASP A 51 -6.94 17.95 0.27
CA ASP A 51 -7.77 18.01 -0.92
C ASP A 51 -9.23 17.56 -0.63
N PRO A 52 -10.25 18.35 -1.02
CA PRO A 52 -11.64 17.95 -0.88
C PRO A 52 -11.98 16.66 -1.64
N GLN A 53 -11.30 16.35 -2.76
CA GLN A 53 -11.56 15.10 -3.48
C GLN A 53 -11.05 13.88 -2.69
N LEU A 54 -9.84 13.96 -2.11
CA LEU A 54 -9.34 12.96 -1.17
C LEU A 54 -10.28 12.78 0.03
N THR A 55 -10.76 13.88 0.60
CA THR A 55 -11.72 13.85 1.72
C THR A 55 -12.99 13.08 1.34
N ALA A 56 -13.54 13.34 0.15
CA ALA A 56 -14.72 12.66 -0.36
C ALA A 56 -14.45 11.18 -0.63
N LEU A 57 -13.27 10.82 -1.13
CA LEU A 57 -12.86 9.44 -1.34
C LEU A 57 -12.79 8.68 -0.01
N LEU A 58 -12.12 9.25 1.00
CA LEU A 58 -12.02 8.65 2.33
C LEU A 58 -13.40 8.46 2.98
N ALA A 59 -14.31 9.42 2.82
CA ALA A 59 -15.69 9.26 3.26
C ALA A 59 -16.41 8.12 2.50
N LYS A 60 -16.20 7.98 1.19
CA LYS A 60 -16.76 6.85 0.42
C LYS A 60 -16.22 5.50 0.91
N VAL A 61 -14.94 5.44 1.29
CA VAL A 61 -14.32 4.23 1.87
C VAL A 61 -14.99 3.86 3.20
N GLY A 62 -15.20 4.84 4.09
CA GLY A 62 -15.94 4.62 5.34
C GLY A 62 -17.38 4.16 5.09
N ALA A 63 -18.05 4.76 4.11
CA ALA A 63 -19.41 4.38 3.70
C ALA A 63 -19.45 2.96 3.15
N LEU A 64 -18.50 2.60 2.28
CA LEU A 64 -18.37 1.27 1.69
C LEU A 64 -18.17 0.21 2.78
N ALA A 65 -17.26 0.45 3.72
CA ALA A 65 -17.01 -0.46 4.84
C ALA A 65 -18.27 -0.65 5.70
N SER A 66 -19.04 0.43 5.94
CA SER A 66 -20.27 0.36 6.73
C SER A 66 -21.44 -0.36 6.04
N LYS A 67 -21.41 -0.47 4.72
CA LYS A 67 -22.42 -1.21 3.93
C LYS A 67 -22.18 -2.72 3.93
N GLN A 68 -21.01 -3.17 4.36
CA GLN A 68 -20.70 -4.60 4.41
C GLN A 68 -21.53 -5.29 5.50
N SER A 69 -21.96 -6.51 5.22
CA SER A 69 -22.75 -7.31 6.17
C SER A 69 -21.90 -7.74 7.37
N GLN A 70 -20.63 -8.09 7.13
CA GLN A 70 -19.66 -8.50 8.13
C GLN A 70 -18.86 -7.29 8.67
N PRO A 71 -18.21 -7.42 9.85
CA PRO A 71 -17.36 -6.36 10.37
C PRO A 71 -16.09 -6.19 9.51
N MET A 72 -15.62 -4.96 9.42
CA MET A 72 -14.58 -4.54 8.48
C MET A 72 -13.48 -3.76 9.21
N THR A 73 -12.26 -3.89 8.72
CA THR A 73 -11.10 -3.12 9.17
C THR A 73 -10.58 -2.26 8.00
N ILE A 74 -10.45 -0.96 8.27
CA ILE A 74 -9.82 0.01 7.38
C ILE A 74 -8.41 0.27 7.92
N ARG A 75 -7.39 -0.25 7.24
CA ARG A 75 -5.98 0.00 7.57
C ARG A 75 -5.50 1.23 6.82
N VAL A 76 -4.96 2.20 7.53
CA VAL A 76 -4.41 3.45 6.99
C VAL A 76 -2.91 3.46 7.24
N ALA A 77 -2.12 3.36 6.18
CA ALA A 77 -0.68 3.53 6.24
C ALA A 77 -0.32 4.97 5.92
N ALA A 78 0.19 5.74 6.90
CA ALA A 78 0.52 7.16 6.73
C ALA A 78 1.53 7.63 7.79
N LEU A 79 2.02 8.88 7.69
CA LEU A 79 2.78 9.48 8.79
C LEU A 79 1.86 9.76 10.00
N PRO A 80 2.40 9.70 11.23
CA PRO A 80 1.64 9.93 12.46
C PRO A 80 0.84 11.24 12.50
N GLN A 81 1.41 12.31 11.95
CA GLN A 81 0.80 13.65 11.93
C GLN A 81 -0.49 13.73 11.08
N ASP A 82 -0.65 12.85 10.09
CA ASP A 82 -1.75 12.89 9.14
C ASP A 82 -2.95 12.04 9.58
N PHE A 83 -2.76 11.13 10.54
CA PHE A 83 -3.83 10.23 11.01
C PHE A 83 -5.05 10.97 11.54
N GLY A 84 -4.89 12.15 12.14
CA GLY A 84 -6.02 12.94 12.62
C GLY A 84 -7.00 13.27 11.48
N TYR A 85 -6.49 13.79 10.37
CA TYR A 85 -7.28 14.15 9.20
C TYR A 85 -7.83 12.92 8.48
N LEU A 86 -7.01 11.89 8.27
CA LEU A 86 -7.41 10.68 7.56
C LEU A 86 -8.53 9.94 8.30
N ASN A 87 -8.37 9.75 9.61
CA ASN A 87 -9.37 9.04 10.42
C ASN A 87 -10.66 9.82 10.53
N GLN A 88 -10.60 11.14 10.65
CA GLN A 88 -11.81 11.96 10.69
C GLN A 88 -12.56 11.87 9.36
N SER A 89 -11.85 11.95 8.23
CA SER A 89 -12.45 11.88 6.89
C SER A 89 -13.11 10.53 6.63
N ILE A 90 -12.47 9.42 7.03
CA ILE A 90 -13.05 8.08 6.95
C ILE A 90 -14.29 7.97 7.85
N LYS A 91 -14.19 8.39 9.11
CA LYS A 91 -15.29 8.30 10.08
C LYS A 91 -16.53 9.07 9.67
N ARG A 92 -16.37 10.20 8.97
CA ARG A 92 -17.51 10.97 8.40
C ARG A 92 -18.37 10.15 7.45
N GLY A 93 -17.80 9.15 6.79
CA GLY A 93 -18.51 8.28 5.86
C GLY A 93 -19.17 7.06 6.51
N ILE A 94 -18.76 6.68 7.71
CA ILE A 94 -19.25 5.47 8.37
C ILE A 94 -20.68 5.72 8.87
N ALA A 95 -21.63 4.88 8.43
CA ALA A 95 -23.00 4.95 8.94
C ALA A 95 -23.04 4.70 10.46
N THR A 96 -23.65 5.60 11.23
CA THR A 96 -23.72 5.53 12.70
C THR A 96 -24.15 4.16 13.25
N PRO A 97 -25.18 3.48 12.70
CA PRO A 97 -25.59 2.17 13.19
C PRO A 97 -24.52 1.07 13.03
N ARG A 98 -23.56 1.28 12.12
CA ARG A 98 -22.49 0.33 11.77
C ARG A 98 -21.13 0.76 12.31
N ALA A 99 -21.06 1.84 13.10
CA ALA A 99 -19.79 2.38 13.61
C ALA A 99 -19.00 1.38 14.47
N ALA A 100 -19.68 0.51 15.24
CA ALA A 100 -19.01 -0.52 16.04
C ALA A 100 -18.47 -1.69 15.21
N ALA A 101 -18.99 -1.89 14.00
CA ALA A 101 -18.59 -2.98 13.10
C ALA A 101 -17.44 -2.56 12.16
N VAL A 102 -17.08 -1.27 12.11
CA VAL A 102 -15.98 -0.76 11.29
C VAL A 102 -14.85 -0.29 12.19
N ARG A 103 -13.70 -0.96 12.10
CA ARG A 103 -12.47 -0.57 12.79
C ARG A 103 -11.58 0.24 11.86
N VAL A 104 -10.91 1.25 12.41
CA VAL A 104 -9.89 2.01 11.69
C VAL A 104 -8.57 1.80 12.41
N GLU A 105 -7.59 1.26 11.69
CA GLU A 105 -6.26 0.94 12.20
C GLU A 105 -5.23 1.85 11.53
N ASN A 106 -4.36 2.46 12.34
CA ASN A 106 -3.29 3.31 11.86
C ASN A 106 -1.98 2.53 11.86
N VAL A 107 -1.30 2.53 10.71
CA VAL A 107 0.02 1.93 10.54
C VAL A 107 0.99 3.02 10.15
N ALA A 108 2.00 3.26 10.99
CA ALA A 108 3.01 4.28 10.67
C ALA A 108 3.78 3.86 9.42
N ALA A 109 3.63 4.63 8.35
CA ALA A 109 4.45 4.49 7.15
C ALA A 109 5.81 5.15 7.39
N GLY A 110 6.88 4.51 6.90
CA GLY A 110 8.19 5.17 6.84
C GLY A 110 8.15 6.37 5.88
N SER A 111 9.03 7.35 6.06
CA SER A 111 9.06 8.59 5.27
C SER A 111 9.22 8.40 3.75
N CYS A 112 9.72 7.23 3.32
CA CYS A 112 9.90 6.88 1.90
C CYS A 112 8.81 5.95 1.37
N ARG A 113 7.76 5.67 2.15
CA ARG A 113 6.64 4.82 1.73
C ARG A 113 5.45 5.68 1.33
N PRO A 114 4.80 5.37 0.20
CA PRO A 114 3.55 6.02 -0.15
C PRO A 114 2.50 5.68 0.89
N TYR A 115 1.55 6.60 1.09
CA TYR A 115 0.45 6.34 2.00
C TYR A 115 -0.56 5.44 1.31
N SER A 116 -1.26 4.61 2.07
CA SER A 116 -2.28 3.73 1.51
C SER A 116 -3.46 3.54 2.44
N VAL A 117 -4.59 3.17 1.84
CA VAL A 117 -5.80 2.78 2.57
C VAL A 117 -6.25 1.44 2.04
N GLN A 118 -6.38 0.48 2.96
CA GLN A 118 -6.84 -0.86 2.68
C GLN A 118 -8.11 -1.15 3.46
N VAL A 119 -9.08 -1.81 2.85
CA VAL A 119 -10.33 -2.21 3.51
C VAL A 119 -10.53 -3.70 3.36
N GLY A 120 -10.50 -4.42 4.47
CA GLY A 120 -10.71 -5.87 4.49
C GLY A 120 -11.65 -6.30 5.61
N PRO A 121 -12.14 -7.55 5.57
CA PRO A 121 -12.88 -8.13 6.69
C PRO A 121 -12.06 -8.06 7.98
N SER A 122 -12.71 -7.82 9.13
CA SER A 122 -12.04 -8.01 10.42
C SER A 122 -11.79 -9.50 10.63
N GLN A 123 -10.55 -9.90 10.93
CA GLN A 123 -10.23 -11.27 11.34
C GLN A 123 -10.78 -11.60 12.73
#